data_AF-A0A5N5EHM8-F1
#
_entry.id   AF-A0A5N5EHM8-F1
#
_cell.length_a   1.000
_cell.length_b   1.000
_cell.length_c   1.000
_cell.angle_alpha   90.00
_cell.angle_beta   90.00
_cell.angle_gamma   90.00
#
_symmetry.space_group_name_H-M   'P 1'
#
loop_
_entity.id
_entity.type
_entity.pdbx_description
1 polymer ?
#
loop_
_entity_poly.entity_id
_entity_poly.type
_entity_poly.pdbx_seq_one_letter_code
_entity_poly.pdbx_strand_id
1 'polypeptide(L)'
;ARPYLADGYYNTLAEVRKYHLEHVAGSISTPLLITDPEGEQFWPGQSKRLAALAGGPTTVVPFTAAEGANFHCQPMARRLTDQRMFDWLDEQLDL
;
A
#
# COMPACT_ATOMS: atom_id res chain seq x y z
N ALA A 1 24.47 -6.96 7.07
CA ALA A 1 23.30 -7.53 7.79
C ALA A 1 22.70 -8.66 6.97
N ARG A 2 22.04 -9.66 7.59
CA ARG A 2 21.27 -10.72 6.93
C ARG A 2 19.78 -10.53 7.26
N PRO A 3 19.04 -9.72 6.49
CA PRO A 3 17.68 -9.30 6.88
C PRO A 3 16.68 -10.45 7.00
N TYR A 4 16.92 -11.56 6.27
CA TYR A 4 16.08 -12.76 6.30
C TYR A 4 16.69 -13.92 7.09
N LEU A 5 17.78 -13.69 7.81
CA LEU A 5 18.50 -14.69 8.63
C LEU A 5 18.87 -16.00 7.89
N ALA A 6 18.89 -15.98 6.56
CA ALA A 6 19.21 -17.12 5.71
C ALA A 6 20.63 -17.02 5.12
N ASP A 7 21.25 -18.17 4.91
CA ASP A 7 22.56 -18.30 4.28
C ASP A 7 22.45 -18.58 2.78
N GLY A 8 23.14 -17.80 1.96
CA GLY A 8 23.22 -17.99 0.51
C GLY A 8 22.02 -17.40 -0.26
N TYR A 9 22.23 -17.21 -1.57
CA TYR A 9 21.30 -16.50 -2.45
C TYR A 9 19.94 -17.21 -2.56
N TYR A 10 19.95 -18.52 -2.84
CA TYR A 10 18.74 -19.31 -3.01
C TYR A 10 17.86 -19.29 -1.75
N ASN A 11 18.44 -19.59 -0.59
CA ASN A 11 17.69 -19.61 0.68
C ASN A 11 17.14 -18.22 1.02
N THR A 12 17.90 -17.16 0.74
CA THR A 12 17.42 -15.78 0.92
C THR A 12 16.16 -15.52 0.09
N LEU A 13 16.16 -15.88 -1.20
CA LEU A 13 14.97 -15.72 -2.05
C LEU A 13 13.80 -16.61 -1.62
N ALA A 14 14.08 -17.83 -1.14
CA ALA A 14 13.05 -18.72 -0.61
C ALA A 14 12.38 -18.13 0.63
N GLU A 15 13.13 -17.50 1.54
CA GLU A 15 12.58 -16.79 2.69
C GLU A 15 11.78 -15.55 2.28
N VAL A 16 12.31 -14.71 1.38
CA VAL A 16 11.60 -13.51 0.88
C VAL A 16 10.21 -13.86 0.37
N ARG A 17 10.06 -14.97 -0.36
CA ARG A 17 8.78 -15.41 -0.92
C ARG A 17 7.71 -15.74 0.12
N LYS A 18 8.07 -15.98 1.37
CA LYS A 18 7.11 -16.23 2.46
C LYS A 18 6.47 -14.93 2.97
N TYR A 19 7.06 -13.77 2.67
CA TYR A 19 6.55 -12.48 3.11
C TYR A 19 5.53 -11.93 2.11
N HIS A 20 4.30 -12.43 2.20
CA HIS A 20 3.15 -11.94 1.45
C HIS A 20 1.90 -11.92 2.32
N LEU A 21 0.96 -11.03 1.99
CA LEU A 21 -0.23 -10.79 2.81
C LEU A 21 -1.43 -11.68 2.45
N GLU A 22 -1.34 -12.49 1.40
CA GLU A 22 -2.50 -13.19 0.80
C GLU A 22 -3.32 -14.02 1.82
N HIS A 23 -2.67 -14.64 2.79
CA HIS A 23 -3.33 -15.48 3.80
C HIS A 23 -3.87 -14.72 5.02
N VAL A 24 -3.47 -13.45 5.20
CA VAL A 24 -3.78 -12.66 6.40
C VAL A 24 -4.53 -11.36 6.11
N ALA A 25 -4.53 -10.90 4.86
CA ALA A 25 -5.18 -9.64 4.46
C ALA A 25 -6.68 -9.62 4.78
N GLY A 26 -7.36 -10.77 4.68
CA GLY A 26 -8.77 -10.90 5.06
C GLY A 26 -9.06 -10.65 6.54
N SER A 27 -8.04 -10.70 7.41
CA SER A 27 -8.16 -10.39 8.83
C SER A 27 -8.09 -8.89 9.13
N ILE A 28 -7.81 -8.04 8.14
CA ILE A 28 -7.82 -6.59 8.30
C ILE A 28 -9.29 -6.14 8.41
N SER A 29 -9.73 -5.80 9.63
CA SER A 29 -11.11 -5.37 9.91
C SER A 29 -11.24 -3.87 10.20
N THR A 30 -10.13 -3.18 10.43
CA THR A 30 -10.10 -1.73 10.62
C THR A 30 -10.36 -1.00 9.32
N PRO A 31 -11.03 0.16 9.32
CA PRO A 31 -11.07 1.04 8.15
C PRO A 31 -9.67 1.25 7.58
N LEU A 32 -9.52 1.03 6.27
CA LEU A 32 -8.24 1.03 5.59
C LEU A 32 -8.25 2.01 4.41
N LEU A 33 -7.32 2.95 4.40
CA LEU A 33 -6.98 3.75 3.22
C LEU A 33 -5.80 3.11 2.48
N ILE A 34 -5.96 2.91 1.17
CA ILE A 34 -4.92 2.41 0.27
C ILE A 34 -4.64 3.48 -0.79
N THR A 35 -3.39 3.89 -0.95
CA THR A 35 -2.98 4.78 -2.04
C THR A 35 -2.70 3.98 -3.31
N ASP A 36 -3.19 4.45 -4.45
CA ASP A 36 -3.08 3.78 -5.76
C ASP A 36 -2.47 4.74 -6.81
N PRO A 37 -1.14 4.90 -6.80
CA PRO A 37 -0.45 5.72 -7.82
C PRO A 37 -0.51 5.06 -9.20
N GLU A 38 -0.94 5.83 -10.21
CA GLU A 38 -1.05 5.38 -11.61
C GLU A 38 0.28 4.84 -12.18
N GLY A 39 1.40 5.43 -11.76
CA GLY A 39 2.75 5.07 -12.17
C GLY A 39 3.51 4.26 -11.11
N GLU A 40 2.84 3.38 -10.37
CA GLU A 40 3.49 2.47 -9.42
C GLU A 40 4.52 1.56 -10.12
N GLN A 41 5.80 1.74 -9.78
CA GLN A 41 6.93 1.08 -10.45
C GLN A 41 7.34 -0.24 -9.79
N PHE A 42 7.09 -0.38 -8.49
CA PHE A 42 7.57 -1.52 -7.72
C PHE A 42 6.51 -2.61 -7.66
N TRP A 43 5.25 -2.22 -7.46
CA TRP A 43 4.15 -3.17 -7.18
C TRP A 43 2.87 -2.87 -7.97
N PRO A 44 2.93 -2.81 -9.32
CA PRO A 44 1.79 -2.45 -10.14
C PRO A 44 0.57 -3.34 -9.87
N GLY A 45 -0.58 -2.73 -9.61
CA GLY A 45 -1.85 -3.40 -9.35
C GLY A 45 -2.00 -4.01 -7.94
N GLN A 46 -0.97 -4.01 -7.09
CA GLN A 46 -1.07 -4.60 -5.75
C GLN A 46 -2.01 -3.82 -4.82
N SER A 47 -2.14 -2.50 -4.97
CA SER A 47 -3.10 -1.69 -4.20
C SER A 47 -4.54 -2.20 -4.36
N LYS A 48 -4.98 -2.41 -5.62
CA LYS A 48 -6.30 -2.98 -5.93
C LYS A 48 -6.44 -4.42 -5.46
N ARG A 49 -5.36 -5.21 -5.55
CA ARG A 49 -5.34 -6.59 -5.06
C ARG A 49 -5.52 -6.66 -3.54
N LEU A 50 -4.85 -5.80 -2.79
CA LEU A 50 -5.02 -5.69 -1.35
C LEU A 50 -6.45 -5.25 -0.98
N ALA A 51 -6.99 -4.26 -1.70
CA ALA A 51 -8.37 -3.81 -1.48
C ALA A 51 -9.40 -4.93 -1.66
N ALA A 52 -9.19 -5.82 -2.65
CA ALA A 52 -10.05 -6.98 -2.88
C ALA A 52 -9.88 -8.09 -1.82
N LEU A 53 -8.76 -8.12 -1.10
CA LEU A 53 -8.47 -9.12 -0.07
C LEU A 53 -8.85 -8.66 1.34
N ALA A 54 -8.89 -7.35 1.61
CA ALA A 54 -9.18 -6.79 2.93
C ALA A 54 -10.59 -7.17 3.40
N GLY A 55 -10.73 -7.51 4.68
CA GLY A 55 -12.03 -7.93 5.25
C GLY A 55 -12.92 -6.78 5.73
N GLY A 56 -12.33 -5.61 5.99
CA GLY A 56 -13.01 -4.43 6.52
C GLY A 56 -13.28 -3.34 5.47
N PRO A 57 -13.90 -2.22 5.88
CA PRO A 57 -14.13 -1.07 5.02
C PRO A 57 -12.82 -0.57 4.41
N THR A 58 -12.77 -0.46 3.08
CA THR A 58 -11.54 -0.10 2.37
C THR A 58 -11.81 1.03 1.39
N THR A 59 -11.00 2.09 1.48
CA THR A 59 -10.99 3.23 0.56
C THR A 59 -9.73 3.18 -0.28
N VAL A 60 -9.89 3.11 -1.61
CA VAL A 60 -8.77 3.20 -2.55
C VAL A 60 -8.70 4.61 -3.11
N VAL A 61 -7.56 5.28 -2.93
CA VAL A 61 -7.35 6.66 -3.34
C VAL A 61 -6.39 6.70 -4.54
N PRO A 62 -6.87 7.02 -5.75
CA PRO A 62 -6.03 7.10 -6.93
C PRO A 62 -5.14 8.34 -6.90
N PHE A 63 -3.89 8.23 -7.34
CA PHE A 63 -3.00 9.37 -7.58
C PHE A 63 -2.53 9.38 -9.02
N THR A 64 -2.82 10.45 -9.75
CA THR A 64 -2.69 10.48 -11.20
C THR A 64 -1.50 11.30 -11.68
N ALA A 65 -1.11 11.11 -12.94
CA ALA A 65 -0.04 11.88 -13.55
C ALA A 65 -0.44 13.35 -13.75
N ALA A 66 -1.72 13.60 -14.01
CA ALA A 66 -2.29 14.95 -14.14
C ALA A 66 -2.17 15.75 -12.83
N GLU A 67 -2.19 15.08 -11.69
CA GLU A 67 -1.99 15.68 -10.36
C GLU A 67 -0.50 15.82 -9.99
N GLY A 68 0.41 15.34 -10.84
CA GLY A 68 1.83 15.22 -10.52
C GLY A 68 2.11 14.25 -9.36
N ALA A 69 1.19 13.31 -9.10
CA ALA A 69 1.20 12.46 -7.91
C ALA A 69 1.36 10.96 -8.22
N ASN A 70 1.55 10.59 -9.47
CA ASN A 70 1.50 9.19 -9.93
C ASN A 70 2.64 8.28 -9.48
N PHE A 71 3.67 8.76 -8.79
CA PHE A 71 4.81 7.91 -8.43
C PHE A 71 4.65 7.26 -7.06
N HIS A 72 5.43 6.20 -6.83
CA HIS A 72 5.52 5.51 -5.55
C HIS A 72 5.73 6.50 -4.40
N CYS A 73 4.84 6.47 -3.39
CA CYS A 73 4.81 7.42 -2.27
C CYS A 73 4.59 8.90 -2.64
N GLN A 74 4.10 9.18 -3.85
CA GLN A 74 3.68 10.52 -4.31
C GLN A 74 4.74 11.63 -4.05
N PRO A 75 6.05 11.45 -4.30
CA PRO A 75 7.12 12.34 -3.83
C PRO A 75 6.99 13.79 -4.32
N MET A 76 6.40 13.98 -5.49
CA MET A 76 6.21 15.30 -6.12
C MET A 76 4.92 16.00 -5.68
N ALA A 77 4.01 15.30 -4.98
CA ALA A 77 2.70 15.81 -4.58
C ALA A 77 2.42 15.57 -3.09
N ARG A 78 3.41 15.78 -2.23
CA ARG A 78 3.29 15.50 -0.78
C ARG A 78 2.15 16.25 -0.11
N ARG A 79 1.95 17.53 -0.44
CA ARG A 79 0.81 18.30 0.08
C ARG A 79 -0.55 17.68 -0.27
N LEU A 80 -0.73 17.19 -1.51
CA LEU A 80 -1.97 16.52 -1.93
C LEU A 80 -2.14 15.17 -1.23
N THR A 81 -1.04 14.47 -1.00
CA THR A 81 -1.03 13.18 -0.30
C THR A 81 -1.46 13.37 1.15
N ASP A 82 -0.84 14.32 1.83
CA ASP A 82 -1.14 14.64 3.22
C ASP A 82 -2.59 15.12 3.34
N GLN A 83 -3.05 16.00 2.44
CA GLN A 83 -4.45 16.45 2.38
C GLN A 83 -5.42 15.25 2.33
N ARG A 84 -5.29 14.37 1.33
CA ARG A 84 -6.22 13.23 1.18
C ARG A 84 -6.18 12.26 2.34
N MET A 85 -5.00 12.07 2.95
CA MET A 85 -4.85 11.21 4.13
C MET A 85 -5.52 11.82 5.35
N PHE A 86 -5.34 13.12 5.60
CA PHE A 86 -5.94 13.80 6.74
C PHE A 86 -7.44 14.00 6.57
N ASP A 87 -7.91 14.39 5.37
CA ASP A 87 -9.34 14.48 5.06
C ASP A 87 -10.04 13.12 5.33
N TRP A 88 -9.41 12.01 4.92
CA TRP A 88 -9.95 10.67 5.22
C TRP A 88 -9.92 10.33 6.71
N LEU A 89 -8.87 10.70 7.43
CA LEU A 89 -8.79 10.48 8.88
C LEU A 89 -9.86 11.27 9.63
N ASP A 90 -10.10 12.52 9.25
CA ASP A 90 -11.14 13.36 9.85
C ASP A 90 -12.52 12.71 9.64
N GLU A 91 -12.80 12.21 8.44
CA GLU A 91 -14.02 11.44 8.16
C GLU A 91 -14.15 10.14 8.98
N GLN A 92 -13.04 9.40 9.19
CA GLN A 92 -13.09 8.15 9.94
C GLN A 92 -13.16 8.34 11.46
N LEU A 93 -12.64 9.45 11.97
CA LEU A 93 -12.50 9.74 13.39
C LEU A 93 -13.53 10.75 13.91
N ASP A 94 -14.35 11.33 13.03
CA ASP A 94 -15.35 12.37 13.34
C ASP A 94 -14.69 13.60 14.01
N LEU A 95 -13.60 14.09 13.41
CA LEU A 95 -12.80 15.23 13.87
C LEU A 95 -13.21 16.56 13.22
#